data_AF-A0A5M3MMR9-F1
#
_entry.id   AF-A0A5M3MMR9-F1
#
_cell.length_a   1.000
_cell.length_b   1.000
_cell.length_c   1.000
_cell.angle_alpha   90.00
_cell.angle_beta   90.00
_cell.angle_gamma   90.00
#
_symmetry.space_group_name_H-M   'P 1'
#
loop_
_entity.id
_entity.type
_entity.pdbx_description
1 polymer ?
#
loop_
_entity_poly.entity_id
_entity_poly.type
_entity_poly.pdbx_seq_one_letter_code
_entity_poly.pdbx_strand_id
1 'polypeptide(L)' 'TQCLCGEPTQTRAHFLESCPLYETHRNLLRIKERSSEIVLCDVLGTENGIAALIKFLKVSDAFKK' A
#
# COMPACT_ATOMS: atom_id res chain seq x y z
N THR A 1 -10.76 10.52 4.43
CA THR A 1 -9.40 10.72 3.89
C THR A 1 -9.47 10.49 2.40
N GLN A 2 -9.50 11.58 1.64
CA GLN A 2 -9.37 11.53 0.18
C GLN A 2 -7.89 11.47 -0.17
N CYS A 3 -7.51 10.53 -1.03
CA CYS A 3 -6.23 10.55 -1.73
C CYS A 3 -6.15 11.83 -2.57
N LEU A 4 -5.01 12.50 -2.55
CA LEU A 4 -4.79 13.72 -3.34
C LEU A 4 -4.27 13.43 -4.76
N CYS A 5 -4.24 12.16 -5.16
CA CYS A 5 -3.72 11.77 -6.48
C CYS A 5 -4.65 12.12 -7.65
N GLY A 6 -5.87 12.59 -7.37
CA GLY A 6 -6.86 12.95 -8.40
C GLY A 6 -7.71 11.79 -8.93
N GLU A 7 -7.47 10.54 -8.51
CA GLU A 7 -8.33 9.42 -8.90
C GLU A 7 -9.74 9.58 -8.32
N PRO A 8 -10.79 9.47 -9.16
CA PRO A 8 -12.18 9.61 -8.72
C PRO A 8 -12.62 8.43 -7.85
N THR A 9 -12.07 7.23 -8.07
CA THR A 9 -12.45 6.02 -7.33
C THR A 9 -11.33 5.56 -6.42
N GLN A 10 -11.46 5.87 -5.14
CA GLN A 10 -10.41 5.64 -4.15
C GLN A 10 -10.72 4.42 -3.29
N THR A 11 -10.44 3.24 -3.82
CA THR A 11 -10.57 1.96 -3.09
C THR A 11 -9.28 1.63 -2.34
N ARG A 12 -9.33 0.70 -1.38
CA ARG A 12 -8.11 0.17 -0.73
C ARG A 12 -7.10 -0.37 -1.75
N ALA A 13 -7.57 -1.01 -2.81
CA ALA A 13 -6.73 -1.49 -3.90
C ALA A 13 -6.02 -0.33 -4.61
N HIS A 14 -6.72 0.79 -4.87
CA HIS A 14 -6.08 1.98 -5.41
C HIS A 14 -4.88 2.41 -4.55
N PHE A 15 -5.06 2.60 -3.24
CA PHE A 15 -3.96 3.04 -2.36
C PHE A 15 -2.77 2.08 -2.36
N LEU A 16 -3.04 0.78 -2.30
CA LEU A 16 -2.03 -0.25 -2.07
C LEU A 16 -1.36 -0.75 -3.35
N GLU A 17 -2.06 -0.76 -4.49
CA GLU A 17 -1.56 -1.36 -5.75
C GLU A 17 -1.27 -0.34 -6.85
N SER A 18 -2.06 0.74 -6.99
CA SER A 18 -1.98 1.60 -8.19
C SER A 18 -1.77 3.09 -7.94
N CYS A 19 -1.94 3.58 -6.72
CA CYS A 19 -1.89 5.02 -6.45
C CYS A 19 -0.49 5.60 -6.71
N PRO A 20 -0.33 6.55 -7.65
CA PRO A 20 0.99 7.06 -8.04
C PRO A 20 1.69 7.81 -6.90
N LEU A 21 0.93 8.43 -5.98
CA LEU A 21 1.50 9.13 -4.82
C LEU A 21 2.32 8.23 -3.90
N TYR A 22 2.02 6.94 -3.88
CA TYR A 22 2.65 5.99 -2.96
C TYR A 22 3.54 4.98 -3.68
N GLU A 23 3.80 5.18 -4.98
CA GLU A 23 4.62 4.27 -5.79
C GLU A 23 6.01 4.05 -5.19
N THR A 24 6.66 5.13 -4.75
CA THR A 24 7.99 5.11 -4.14
C THR A 24 8.08 4.32 -2.84
N HIS A 25 6.95 4.17 -2.14
CA HIS A 25 6.84 3.44 -0.87
C HIS A 25 6.25 2.04 -1.06
N ARG A 26 5.78 1.71 -2.27
CA ARG A 26 5.00 0.49 -2.53
C ARG A 26 5.83 -0.79 -2.39
N ASN A 27 7.14 -0.68 -2.58
CA ASN A 27 8.09 -1.76 -2.31
C ASN A 27 8.00 -2.28 -0.86
N LEU A 28 7.57 -1.45 0.10
CA LEU A 28 7.36 -1.86 1.49
C LEU A 28 6.24 -2.88 1.65
N LEU A 29 5.30 -2.97 0.70
CA LEU A 29 4.20 -3.93 0.70
C LEU A 29 4.58 -5.29 0.08
N ARG A 30 5.80 -5.43 -0.45
CA ARG A 30 6.30 -6.72 -0.97
C ARG A 30 6.70 -7.62 0.20
N ILE A 31 5.92 -8.68 0.40
CA ILE A 31 6.14 -9.65 1.49
C ILE A 31 7.18 -10.71 1.08
N LYS A 32 7.26 -11.03 -0.22
CA LYS A 32 8.21 -12.01 -0.77
C LYS A 32 9.36 -11.27 -1.44
N GLU A 33 10.58 -11.50 -0.97
CA GLU A 33 11.79 -11.00 -1.62
C GLU A 33 11.85 -11.55 -3.05
N ARG A 34 12.00 -10.65 -4.04
CA ARG A 34 11.99 -10.92 -5.49
C ARG A 34 10.61 -11.10 -6.16
N SER A 35 9.50 -10.93 -5.45
CA SER A 35 8.21 -10.83 -6.14
C SER A 35 8.02 -9.43 -6.73
N SER A 36 7.72 -9.38 -8.02
CA SER A 36 7.37 -8.13 -8.73
C SER A 36 6.02 -7.59 -8.28
N GLU A 37 5.13 -8.51 -7.87
CA GLU A 37 3.71 -8.27 -7.63
C GLU A 37 3.41 -8.13 -6.15
N ILE A 38 2.43 -7.28 -5.84
CA ILE A 38 1.88 -7.13 -4.50
C ILE A 38 0.59 -7.91 -4.49
N VAL A 39 0.55 -8.97 -3.69
CA VAL A 39 -0.67 -9.76 -3.52
C VAL A 39 -1.43 -9.18 -2.34
N LEU A 40 -2.51 -8.45 -2.59
CA LEU A 40 -3.33 -7.84 -1.53
C LEU A 40 -3.82 -8.84 -0.48
N CYS A 41 -4.15 -10.07 -0.89
CA CYS A 41 -4.54 -11.13 0.04
C CYS A 41 -3.41 -11.45 1.03
N ASP A 42 -2.15 -11.45 0.59
CA ASP A 42 -1.01 -11.69 1.48
C ASP A 42 -0.79 -10.47 2.40
N VAL A 43 -0.92 -9.25 1.86
CA VAL A 43 -0.79 -7.98 2.62
C VAL A 43 -1.83 -7.86 3.73
N LEU A 44 -3.06 -8.27 3.45
CA LEU A 44 -4.18 -8.12 4.37
C LEU A 44 -4.47 -9.37 5.21
N GLY A 45 -3.95 -10.53 4.79
CA GLY A 45 -4.27 -11.83 5.37
C GLY A 45 -3.13 -12.49 6.15
N THR A 46 -1.93 -11.92 6.17
CA THR A 46 -0.77 -12.49 6.88
C THR A 46 -0.18 -11.49 7.88
N GLU A 47 0.41 -12.00 8.98
CA GLU A 47 1.07 -11.13 9.97
C GLU A 47 2.20 -10.29 9.35
N ASN A 48 3.00 -10.91 8.48
CA ASN A 48 4.06 -10.22 7.73
C ASN A 48 3.48 -9.12 6.83
N GLY A 49 2.36 -9.40 6.16
CA GLY A 49 1.64 -8.43 5.35
C GLY A 49 1.12 -7.25 6.15
N ILE A 50 0.53 -7.50 7.32
CA ILE A 50 0.04 -6.46 8.22
C ILE A 50 1.20 -5.61 8.76
N ALA A 51 2.33 -6.23 9.12
CA ALA A 51 3.53 -5.51 9.54
C ALA A 51 4.09 -4.61 8.42
N ALA A 52 4.14 -5.13 7.19
CA ALA A 52 4.51 -4.39 5.99
C ALA A 52 3.56 -3.20 5.74
N LEU A 53 2.24 -3.41 5.88
CA LEU A 53 1.24 -2.37 5.75
C LEU A 53 1.39 -1.27 6.81
N ILE A 54 1.65 -1.63 8.06
CA ILE A 54 1.91 -0.66 9.14
C ILE A 54 3.15 0.19 8.79
N LYS A 55 4.22 -0.43 8.30
CA LYS A 55 5.43 0.28 7.87
C LYS A 55 5.14 1.22 6.71
N PHE A 56 4.40 0.75 5.70
CA PHE A 56 3.94 1.58 4.58
C PHE A 56 3.16 2.80 5.06
N LEU A 57 2.14 2.63 5.91
CA LEU A 57 1.32 3.72 6.43
C LEU A 57 2.14 4.74 7.24
N LYS A 58 3.14 4.28 8.00
CA LYS A 58 4.03 5.16 8.77
C LYS A 58 4.93 6.02 7.89
N VAL A 59 5.47 5.46 6.80
CA VAL A 59 6.45 6.12 5.94
C VAL A 59 5.78 6.99 4.88
N SER A 60 4.67 6.52 4.31
CA SER A 60 3.97 7.22 3.22
C SER A 60 3.11 8.40 3.68
N ASP A 61 2.95 8.58 5.00
CA ASP A 61 1.94 9.47 5.61
C ASP A 61 0.51 9.27 5.08
N ALA A 62 0.26 8.16 4.38
CA ALA A 62 -1.04 7.83 3.85
C ALA A 62 -2.05 7.74 5.00
N PHE A 63 -3.24 8.31 4.79
CA PHE A 63 -4.34 8.32 5.75
C PHE A 63 -4.10 9.10 7.05
N LYS A 64 -2.98 9.81 7.21
CA LYS A 64 -2.87 10.82 8.27
C LYS A 64 -3.80 11.99 7.95
N LYS A 65 -4.61 12.40 8.93
CA LYS A 65 -5.46 13.60 8.86
C LYS A 65 -4.60 14.85 9.01
#